data_AF-A0A920ASH1-F1
#
_entry.id   AF-A0A920ASH1-F1
#
_cell.length_a   1.000
_cell.length_b   1.000
_cell.length_c   1.000
_cell.angle_alpha   90.00
_cell.angle_beta   90.00
_cell.angle_gamma   90.00
#
_symmetry.space_group_name_H-M   'P 1'
#
loop_
_entity.id
_entity.type
_entity.pdbx_description
1 polymer ?
#
loop_
_entity_poly.entity_id
_entity_poly.type
_entity_poly.pdbx_seq_one_letter_code
_entity_poly.pdbx_strand_id
1 'polypeptide(L)' 'MSDEDYRYITKKSYKNQIASWIKKYNITLFILTLGDKGAILFTKKYYIKIKAKKVYTKIQLEQVIVLLQGVIFI' A
#
# COMPACT_ATOMS: atom_id res chain seq x y z
N MET A 1 -5.45 -2.11 -5.77
CA MET A 1 -6.69 -2.84 -5.43
C MET A 1 -6.52 -3.46 -4.06
N SER A 2 -7.55 -3.39 -3.20
CA SER A 2 -7.49 -4.03 -1.88
C SER A 2 -7.79 -5.52 -1.94
N ASP A 3 -7.39 -6.27 -0.90
CA ASP A 3 -7.75 -7.68 -0.76
C ASP A 3 -9.27 -7.90 -0.73
N GLU A 4 -9.99 -6.98 -0.09
CA GLU A 4 -11.45 -7.00 -0.01
C GLU A 4 -12.10 -6.88 -1.39
N ASP A 5 -11.71 -5.85 -2.16
CA ASP A 5 -12.21 -5.64 -3.53
C ASP A 5 -11.91 -6.84 -4.41
N TYR A 6 -10.69 -7.39 -4.30
CA TYR A 6 -10.30 -8.54 -5.09
C TYR A 6 -11.18 -9.75 -4.77
N ARG A 7 -11.40 -10.03 -3.47
CA ARG A 7 -12.24 -11.16 -3.01
C ARG A 7 -13.71 -10.98 -3.37
N TYR A 8 -14.19 -9.74 -3.45
CA TYR A 8 -15.53 -9.44 -3.93
C TYR A 8 -15.69 -9.82 -5.41
N ILE A 9 -14.71 -9.45 -6.25
CA ILE A 9 -14.77 -9.69 -7.70
C ILE A 9 -14.47 -11.16 -8.06
N THR A 10 -13.60 -11.84 -7.30
CA THR A 10 -13.18 -13.20 -7.63
C THR A 10 -12.66 -13.98 -6.44
N LYS A 11 -12.94 -15.30 -6.44
CA LYS A 11 -12.41 -16.27 -5.45
C LYS A 11 -11.12 -16.97 -5.92
N LYS A 12 -10.59 -16.62 -7.10
CA LYS A 12 -9.38 -17.24 -7.66
C LYS A 12 -8.12 -16.76 -6.95
N SER A 13 -7.07 -17.57 -6.99
CA SER A 13 -5.78 -17.19 -6.40
C SER A 13 -5.20 -15.93 -7.05
N TYR A 14 -4.62 -15.05 -6.22
CA TYR A 14 -4.07 -13.76 -6.67
C TYR A 14 -3.11 -13.91 -7.83
N LYS A 15 -2.13 -14.81 -7.70
CA LYS A 15 -1.01 -14.93 -8.63
C LYS A 15 -1.48 -15.24 -10.05
N ASN A 16 -2.33 -16.24 -10.22
CA ASN A 16 -2.74 -16.70 -11.55
C ASN A 16 -3.70 -15.71 -12.20
N GLN A 17 -4.64 -15.17 -11.43
CA GLN A 17 -5.65 -14.25 -11.95
C GLN A 17 -5.06 -12.88 -12.29
N ILE A 18 -4.24 -12.31 -11.40
CA ILE A 18 -3.59 -11.01 -11.63
C ILE A 18 -2.59 -11.11 -12.78
N ALA A 19 -1.82 -12.22 -12.88
CA ALA A 19 -0.93 -12.44 -14.03
C ALA A 19 -1.71 -12.50 -15.36
N SER A 20 -2.88 -13.16 -15.36
CA SER A 20 -3.77 -13.21 -16.52
C SER A 20 -4.28 -11.82 -16.91
N TRP A 21 -4.73 -11.01 -15.94
CA TRP A 21 -5.16 -9.63 -16.18
C TRP A 21 -4.02 -8.75 -16.72
N ILE A 22 -2.83 -8.87 -16.14
CA ILE A 22 -1.63 -8.15 -16.59
C ILE A 22 -1.34 -8.44 -18.06
N LYS A 23 -1.40 -9.72 -18.45
CA LYS A 23 -1.17 -10.11 -19.85
C LYS A 23 -2.30 -9.65 -20.77
N LYS A 24 -3.56 -9.86 -20.38
CA LYS A 24 -4.74 -9.57 -21.18
C LYS A 24 -4.90 -8.07 -21.45
N TYR A 25 -4.68 -7.24 -20.45
CA TYR A 25 -4.90 -5.79 -20.53
C TYR A 25 -3.60 -4.99 -20.64
N ASN A 26 -2.47 -5.67 -20.88
CA ASN A 26 -1.15 -5.06 -21.03
C ASN A 26 -0.74 -4.14 -19.86
N ILE A 27 -1.15 -4.48 -18.64
CA ILE A 27 -0.87 -3.67 -17.45
C ILE A 27 0.62 -3.74 -17.11
N THR A 28 1.25 -2.60 -16.88
CA THR A 28 2.67 -2.54 -16.52
C THR A 28 2.91 -2.95 -15.06
N LEU A 29 2.04 -2.50 -14.15
CA LEU A 29 2.14 -2.70 -12.72
C LEU A 29 0.76 -2.88 -12.09
N PHE A 30 0.61 -3.89 -11.24
CA PHE A 30 -0.58 -4.10 -10.42
C PHE A 30 -0.17 -4.18 -8.95
N ILE A 31 -0.84 -3.41 -8.09
CA ILE A 31 -0.59 -3.38 -6.65
C ILE A 31 -1.81 -3.96 -5.92
N LEU A 32 -1.58 -5.04 -5.19
CA LEU A 32 -2.56 -5.67 -4.29
C LEU A 32 -2.22 -5.29 -2.84
N THR A 33 -3.08 -4.53 -2.17
CA THR A 33 -2.91 -4.16 -0.75
C THR A 33 -3.61 -5.17 0.14
N LEU A 34 -2.92 -5.65 1.18
CA LEU A 34 -3.35 -6.71 2.09
C LEU A 34 -3.52 -6.20 3.53
N GLY A 35 -3.66 -4.88 3.72
CA GLY A 35 -3.77 -4.27 5.04
C GLY A 35 -2.49 -4.45 5.87
N ASP A 36 -2.64 -5.01 7.07
CA ASP A 36 -1.56 -5.30 8.02
C ASP A 36 -0.48 -6.26 7.47
N LYS A 37 -0.84 -7.09 6.48
CA LYS A 37 0.09 -7.99 5.79
C LYS A 37 0.94 -7.30 4.73
N GLY A 38 0.69 -6.03 4.45
CA GLY A 38 1.45 -5.21 3.50
C GLY A 38 0.85 -5.21 2.10
N ALA A 39 1.67 -5.41 1.08
CA ALA A 39 1.25 -5.38 -0.31
C ALA A 39 2.01 -6.39 -1.16
N ILE A 40 1.42 -6.75 -2.30
CA ILE A 40 2.10 -7.53 -3.35
C ILE A 40 2.06 -6.70 -4.63
N LEU A 41 3.25 -6.42 -5.17
CA LEU A 41 3.44 -5.85 -6.49
C LEU A 41 3.50 -6.98 -7.51
N PHE A 42 2.78 -6.83 -8.63
CA PHE A 42 2.85 -7.72 -9.78
C PHE A 42 3.25 -6.92 -11.01
N THR A 43 4.22 -7.44 -11.75
CA THR A 43 4.63 -6.95 -13.06
C THR A 43 4.48 -8.08 -14.08
N LYS A 44 4.77 -7.79 -15.35
CA LYS A 44 4.80 -8.81 -16.41
C LYS A 44 5.80 -9.94 -16.15
N LYS A 45 6.90 -9.67 -15.42
CA LYS A 45 8.01 -10.62 -15.26
C LYS A 45 8.11 -11.22 -13.86
N TYR A 46 7.76 -10.46 -12.82
CA TYR A 46 7.94 -10.87 -11.44
C TYR A 46 6.86 -10.30 -10.52
N TYR A 47 6.75 -10.88 -9.32
CA TYR A 47 5.95 -10.31 -8.24
C TYR A 47 6.81 -10.17 -6.98
N ILE A 48 6.59 -9.09 -6.25
CA ILE A 48 7.35 -8.72 -5.04
C ILE A 48 6.37 -8.56 -3.89
N LYS A 49 6.62 -9.26 -2.78
CA LYS A 49 5.85 -9.09 -1.55
C LYS A 49 6.55 -8.11 -0.62
N ILE A 50 5.85 -7.05 -0.23
CA ILE A 50 6.31 -6.01 0.67
C ILE A 50 5.53 -6.16 1.97
N LYS A 51 6.21 -6.35 3.10
CA LYS A 51 5.55 -6.43 4.42
C LYS A 51 5.19 -5.03 4.91
N ALA A 52 4.04 -4.88 5.57
CA ALA A 52 3.72 -3.63 6.22
C ALA A 52 4.72 -3.37 7.35
N LYS A 53 5.17 -2.12 7.48
CA LYS A 53 5.95 -1.67 8.62
C LYS A 53 5.18 -0.57 9.31
N LYS A 54 4.77 -0.80 10.55
CA LYS A 54 4.16 0.22 11.39
C LYS A 54 5.22 1.29 11.66
N VAL A 55 4.98 2.50 11.18
CA VAL A 55 5.85 3.64 11.44
C VAL A 55 5.35 4.31 12.71
N TYR A 56 6.20 4.36 13.72
CA TYR A 56 5.95 5.15 14.92
C TYR A 56 6.59 6.52 14.71
N THR A 57 5.77 7.55 14.57
CA THR A 57 6.25 8.93 14.57
C THR A 57 6.57 9.29 16.01
N LYS A 58 7.85 9.38 16.37
CA LYS A 58 8.26 10.05 17.61
C LYS A 58 8.07 11.54 17.38
N ILE A 59 6.97 12.10 17.87
CA ILE A 59 6.81 13.55 17.92
C ILE A 59 7.81 14.04 18.96
N GLN A 60 8.81 14.80 18.51
CA GLN A 60 9.73 15.49 19.39
C GLN A 60 8.97 16.72 19.92
N LEU A 61 8.45 16.62 21.15
CA LEU A 61 7.56 17.60 21.79
C LEU A 61 8.05 19.05 21.69
N GLU A 62 9.37 19.26 21.59
CA GLU A 62 9.98 20.59 21.42
C GLU A 62 9.53 21.31 20.14
N GLN A 63 9.31 20.59 19.04
CA GLN A 63 8.87 21.19 17.77
C GLN A 63 7.42 21.67 17.81
N VAL A 64 6.58 21.06 18.66
CA VAL A 64 5.17 21.46 18.83
C VAL A 64 5.07 22.74 19.65
N ILE A 65 5.95 22.93 20.65
CA ILE A 65 5.97 24.15 21.48
C ILE A 65 6.40 25.38 20.66
N VAL A 66 7.42 25.24 19.80
CA VAL A 66 7.88 26.34 18.92
C VAL A 66 6.80 26.75 17.92
N LEU A 67 6.04 25.81 17.35
CA LEU A 67 4.91 26.11 16.46
C LEU A 67 3.76 26.80 17.20
N LEU A 68 3.45 26.41 18.43
CA LEU A 68 2.39 27.05 19.23
C LEU A 68 2.77 28.46 19.67
N GLN A 69 4.04 28.71 20.04
CA GLN A 69 4.49 30.07 20.35
C GLN A 69 4.51 30.96 19.10
N GLY A 70 4.85 30.43 17.92
CA GLY A 70 4.80 31.20 16.67
C GLY A 70 3.40 31.64 16.24
N VAL A 71 2.35 30.91 16.65
CA VAL A 71 0.94 31.23 16.31
C VAL A 71 0.30 32.19 17.32
N ILE A 72 0.74 32.17 18.58
CA ILE A 72 0.20 33.05 19.64
C ILE A 72 0.79 34.47 19.57
N PHE A 73 1.94 34.64 18.92
CA PHE A 73 2.63 35.93 18.75
C PHE A 73 2.44 36.59 17.37
N ILE A 74 1.46 36.14 16.56
CA ILE A 74 1.00 36.83 15.32
C ILE A 74 -0.30 37.58 15.61
#